data_AF-A0A0T6AMR3-F1
#
_entry.id   AF-A0A0T6AMR3-F1
#
_cell.length_a   1.000
_cell.length_b   1.000
_cell.length_c   1.000
_cell.angle_alpha   90.00
_cell.angle_beta   90.00
_cell.angle_gamma   90.00
#
_symmetry.space_group_name_H-M   'P 1'
#
loop_
_entity.id
_entity.type
_entity.pdbx_description
1 polymer ?
#
loop_
_entity_poly.entity_id
_entity_poly.type
_entity_poly.pdbx_seq_one_letter_code
_entity_poly.pdbx_strand_id
1 'polypeptide(L)'
;TPDAFKPGMAHGLFVDQPEIKAARMNVSAVEDGVSIIEFHYLVATAPGVAYFTERHELGLFTLAEYEEAMRAAGLEVMLDHEGLMGRGLLIGRQPGS
;
A
#
# COMPACT_ATOMS: atom_id res chain seq x y z
N THR A 1 7.29 1.45 -5.78
CA THR A 1 8.65 0.90 -6.01
C THR A 1 9.52 1.23 -4.82
N PRO A 2 10.63 0.51 -4.59
CA PRO A 2 11.62 0.85 -3.58
C PRO A 2 12.03 2.32 -3.60
N ASP A 3 12.24 2.89 -4.79
CA ASP A 3 12.68 4.29 -4.97
C ASP A 3 11.66 5.33 -4.47
N ALA A 4 10.38 4.99 -4.45
CA ALA A 4 9.31 5.87 -3.97
C ALA A 4 8.98 5.63 -2.49
N PHE A 5 9.41 4.51 -1.92
CA PHE A 5 9.12 4.18 -0.52
C PHE A 5 10.09 4.91 0.40
N LYS A 6 9.55 5.75 1.29
CA LYS A 6 10.32 6.43 2.33
C LYS A 6 9.98 5.79 3.67
N PRO A 7 10.87 4.96 4.26
CA PRO A 7 10.67 4.46 5.61
C PRO A 7 10.69 5.61 6.62
N GLY A 8 10.08 5.39 7.78
CA GLY A 8 9.98 6.39 8.84
C GLY A 8 8.92 7.46 8.59
N MET A 9 8.11 7.33 7.52
CA MET A 9 7.08 8.31 7.21
C MET A 9 5.85 8.05 8.08
N ALA A 10 5.51 9.03 8.90
CA ALA A 10 4.30 9.00 9.71
C ALA A 10 3.07 9.31 8.85
N HIS A 11 2.05 8.48 8.98
CA HIS A 11 0.76 8.66 8.34
C HIS A 11 -0.36 8.65 9.39
N GLY A 12 -1.37 9.49 9.17
CA GLY A 12 -2.54 9.59 10.01
C GLY A 12 -3.80 9.75 9.16
N LEU A 13 -4.86 9.06 9.55
CA LEU A 13 -6.22 9.29 9.07
C LEU A 13 -7.11 9.51 10.29
N PHE A 14 -7.89 10.59 10.26
CA PHE A 14 -8.75 10.98 11.38
C PHE A 14 -10.19 11.08 10.92
N VAL A 15 -11.10 10.52 11.72
CA VAL A 15 -12.55 10.63 11.54
C VAL A 15 -13.09 11.38 12.74
N ASP A 16 -13.76 12.50 12.47
CA ASP A 16 -14.42 13.31 13.47
C ASP A 16 -15.89 13.50 13.09
N GLN A 17 -16.74 12.57 13.55
CA GLN A 17 -18.18 12.55 13.27
C GLN A 17 -18.98 12.45 14.57
N PRO A 18 -20.30 12.74 14.58
CA PRO A 18 -21.10 12.75 15.80
C PRO A 18 -21.07 11.42 16.59
N GLU A 19 -21.13 10.29 15.88
CA GLU A 19 -21.25 8.96 16.49
C GLU A 19 -19.93 8.19 16.58
N ILE A 20 -18.89 8.68 15.91
CA ILE A 20 -17.59 8.03 15.84
C ILE A 20 -16.45 9.05 15.82
N LYS A 21 -15.46 8.82 16.68
CA LYS A 21 -14.14 9.46 16.61
C LYS A 21 -13.13 8.37 16.36
N ALA A 22 -12.31 8.49 15.32
CA ALA A 22 -11.29 7.48 15.04
C ALA A 22 -9.97 8.09 14.60
N ALA A 23 -8.89 7.44 14.97
CA ALA A 23 -7.56 7.67 14.43
C ALA A 23 -6.99 6.35 13.93
N ARG A 24 -6.45 6.34 12.72
CA ARG A 24 -5.53 5.31 12.25
C ARG A 24 -4.17 5.96 12.07
N MET A 25 -3.15 5.42 12.72
CA MET A 25 -1.79 5.93 12.64
C MET A 25 -0.82 4.81 12.32
N ASN A 26 0.23 5.11 11.58
CA ASN A 26 1.31 4.18 11.31
C ASN A 26 2.61 4.93 11.00
N VAL A 27 3.73 4.24 11.17
CA VAL A 27 5.01 4.63 10.61
C VAL A 27 5.42 3.52 9.65
N SER A 28 5.74 3.88 8.41
CA SER A 28 6.23 2.92 7.43
C SER A 28 7.63 2.41 7.82
N ALA A 29 7.88 1.11 7.68
CA ALA A 29 9.19 0.53 7.92
C ALA A 29 9.60 -0.39 6.75
N VAL A 30 10.90 -0.68 6.63
CA VAL A 30 11.40 -1.77 5.78
C VAL A 30 12.13 -2.73 6.71
N GLU A 31 11.75 -4.00 6.66
CA GLU A 31 12.42 -5.10 7.35
C GLU A 31 12.78 -6.14 6.29
N ASP A 32 14.06 -6.47 6.15
CA ASP A 32 14.57 -7.49 5.21
C ASP A 32 14.07 -7.36 3.75
N GLY A 33 13.88 -6.14 3.26
CA GLY A 33 13.38 -5.86 1.91
C GLY A 33 11.85 -5.92 1.75
N VAL A 34 11.12 -6.15 2.84
CA VAL A 34 9.66 -6.12 2.90
C VAL A 34 9.21 -4.80 3.50
N SER A 35 8.24 -4.13 2.85
CA SER A 35 7.58 -2.96 3.42
C SER A 35 6.64 -3.42 4.52
N ILE A 36 6.87 -2.92 5.72
CA ILE A 36 6.04 -3.17 6.88
C ILE A 36 5.20 -1.92 7.17
N ILE A 37 3.90 -2.14 7.38
CA ILE A 37 2.98 -1.11 7.86
C ILE A 37 2.22 -1.70 9.05
N GLU A 38 2.54 -1.22 10.25
CA GLU A 38 1.77 -1.50 11.45
C GLU A 38 0.78 -0.36 11.68
N PHE A 39 -0.51 -0.64 11.43
CA PHE A 39 -1.58 0.29 11.71
C PHE A 39 -2.01 0.18 13.17
N HIS A 40 -2.06 1.32 13.84
CA HIS A 40 -2.66 1.50 15.16
C HIS A 40 -4.00 2.18 14.98
N TYR A 41 -5.07 1.55 15.46
CA TYR A 41 -6.42 2.09 15.44
C TYR A 41 -6.85 2.47 16.84
N LEU A 42 -7.36 3.70 17.00
CA LEU A 42 -8.07 4.14 18.20
C LEU A 42 -9.45 4.61 17.79
N VAL A 43 -10.49 3.91 18.23
CA VAL A 43 -11.87 4.13 17.78
C VAL A 43 -12.77 4.33 19.00
N ALA A 44 -13.44 5.47 19.07
CA ALA A 44 -14.44 5.79 20.07
C ALA A 44 -15.84 5.81 19.44
N THR A 45 -16.77 5.11 20.08
CA THR A 45 -18.20 5.03 19.73
C THR A 45 -19.03 5.08 21.02
N ALA A 46 -20.37 5.15 20.92
CA ALA A 46 -21.23 5.18 22.10
C ALA A 46 -20.99 4.01 23.10
N PRO A 47 -20.74 2.76 22.65
CA PRO A 47 -20.39 1.67 23.57
C PRO A 47 -19.03 1.80 24.28
N GLY A 48 -18.09 2.60 23.77
CA GLY A 48 -16.78 2.79 24.38
C GLY A 48 -15.65 3.05 23.40
N VAL A 49 -14.41 2.85 23.88
CA VAL A 49 -13.16 3.06 23.13
C VAL A 49 -12.46 1.72 22.90
N ALA A 50 -12.08 1.45 21.65
CA ALA A 50 -11.31 0.29 21.25
C ALA A 50 -9.94 0.71 20.72
N TYR A 51 -8.92 -0.04 21.10
CA TYR A 51 -7.58 0.02 20.53
C TYR A 51 -7.24 -1.35 19.95
N PHE A 52 -6.76 -1.38 18.71
CA PHE A 52 -6.29 -2.60 18.05
C PHE A 52 -5.27 -2.28 16.96
N THR A 53 -4.54 -3.30 16.53
CA THR A 53 -3.48 -3.17 15.52
C THR A 53 -3.68 -4.13 14.36
N GLU A 54 -3.18 -3.74 13.19
CA GLU A 54 -3.15 -4.57 11.97
C GLU A 54 -1.79 -4.43 11.31
N ARG A 55 -1.11 -5.55 11.05
CA ARG A 55 0.21 -5.57 10.40
C ARG A 55 0.07 -6.00 8.95
N HIS A 56 0.55 -5.16 8.04
CA HIS A 56 0.66 -5.47 6.62
C HIS A 56 2.11 -5.65 6.21
N GLU A 57 2.37 -6.70 5.44
CA GLU A 57 3.67 -7.01 4.84
C GLU A 57 3.51 -6.96 3.33
N LEU A 58 4.23 -6.06 2.68
CA LEU A 58 4.10 -5.75 1.26
C LEU A 58 5.45 -5.93 0.59
N GLY A 59 5.51 -6.77 -0.44
CA GLY A 59 6.71 -6.90 -1.25
C GLY A 59 7.08 -5.58 -1.91
N LEU A 60 8.32 -5.12 -1.71
CA LEU A 60 8.85 -3.93 -2.36
C LEU A 60 9.50 -4.31 -3.69
N PHE A 61 8.71 -4.83 -4.62
CA PHE A 61 9.21 -5.12 -5.96
C PHE A 61 9.48 -3.83 -6.73
N THR A 62 10.64 -3.79 -7.39
CA THR A 62 10.99 -2.80 -8.40
C THR A 62 10.05 -2.91 -9.60
N LEU A 63 9.97 -1.83 -10.38
CA LEU A 63 9.21 -1.86 -11.62
C LEU A 63 9.73 -2.95 -12.57
N ALA A 64 11.05 -3.10 -12.66
CA ALA A 64 11.70 -4.11 -13.49
C ALA A 64 11.33 -5.55 -13.08
N GLU A 65 11.23 -5.85 -11.78
CA GLU A 65 10.80 -7.16 -11.30
C GLU A 65 9.34 -7.47 -11.68
N TYR A 66 8.45 -6.48 -11.61
CA TYR A 66 7.08 -6.66 -12.10
C TYR A 66 7.03 -6.86 -13.62
N GLU A 67 7.77 -6.06 -14.40
CA GLU A 67 7.84 -6.22 -15.86
C GLU A 67 8.37 -7.60 -16.27
N GLU A 68 9.46 -8.05 -15.63
CA GLU A 68 10.06 -9.35 -15.90
C GLU A 68 9.10 -10.50 -15.57
N ALA A 69 8.42 -10.44 -14.42
CA ALA A 69 7.44 -11.44 -14.05
C ALA A 69 6.28 -11.55 -15.06
N MET A 70 5.79 -10.41 -15.58
CA MET A 70 4.74 -10.39 -16.60
C MET A 70 5.24 -10.89 -17.96
N ARG A 71 6.46 -10.52 -18.37
CA ARG A 71 7.08 -11.05 -19.59
C ARG A 71 7.33 -12.55 -19.53
N ALA A 72 7.80 -13.05 -18.38
CA ALA A 72 7.98 -14.48 -18.13
C ALA A 72 6.66 -15.26 -18.20
N ALA A 73 5.53 -14.62 -17.88
CA ALA A 73 4.18 -15.17 -18.08
C ALA A 73 3.69 -15.08 -19.54
N GLY A 74 4.50 -14.57 -20.48
CA GLY A 74 4.17 -14.47 -21.90
C GLY A 74 3.33 -13.24 -22.27
N LEU A 75 3.28 -12.22 -21.41
CA LEU A 75 2.51 -11.00 -21.66
C LEU A 75 3.36 -9.92 -22.35
N GLU A 76 2.74 -9.17 -23.26
CA GLU A 76 3.21 -7.87 -23.69
C GLU A 76 2.91 -6.85 -22.59
N VAL A 77 3.93 -6.12 -22.14
CA VAL A 77 3.84 -5.24 -20.97
C VAL A 77 3.92 -3.78 -21.38
N MET A 78 3.01 -2.97 -20.84
CA MET A 78 2.98 -1.52 -20.99
C MET A 78 2.80 -0.87 -19.62
N LEU A 79 3.49 0.25 -19.40
CA LEU A 79 3.34 1.07 -18.21
C LEU A 79 2.52 2.32 -18.54
N ASP A 80 1.40 2.48 -17.88
CA ASP A 80 0.75 3.77 -17.72
C ASP A 80 1.36 4.46 -16.49
N HIS A 81 2.05 5.58 -16.71
CA HIS A 81 2.75 6.29 -15.63
C HIS A 81 1.81 7.04 -14.68
N GLU A 82 0.60 7.42 -15.12
CA GLU A 82 -0.38 8.08 -14.28
C GLU A 82 -1.06 7.03 -13.38
N GLY A 83 -1.65 6.02 -14.01
CA GLY A 83 -2.40 4.97 -13.33
C GLY A 83 -3.59 5.50 -12.52
N LEU A 84 -4.27 4.62 -11.79
CA LEU A 84 -5.52 4.97 -11.10
C LEU A 84 -5.32 5.80 -9.81
N MET A 85 -4.11 5.78 -9.25
CA MET A 85 -3.81 6.36 -7.94
C MET A 85 -2.53 7.22 -7.96
N GLY A 86 -2.05 7.64 -9.14
CA GLY A 86 -0.80 8.41 -9.27
C GLY A 86 0.46 7.61 -8.94
N ARG A 87 0.39 6.27 -9.00
CA ARG A 87 1.48 5.35 -8.66
C ARG A 87 1.93 4.49 -9.85
N GLY A 88 1.46 4.83 -11.05
CA GLY A 88 1.58 4.02 -12.25
C GLY A 88 0.68 2.78 -12.24
N LEU A 89 0.53 2.18 -13.41
CA LEU A 89 -0.26 0.97 -13.66
C LEU A 89 0.44 0.13 -14.73
N LEU A 90 0.84 -1.08 -14.38
CA LEU A 90 1.36 -2.08 -15.30
C LEU A 90 0.20 -2.84 -15.96
N ILE A 91 0.17 -2.84 -17.28
CA ILE A 91 -0.87 -3.46 -18.10
C ILE A 91 -0.22 -4.58 -18.92
N GLY A 92 -0.72 -5.80 -18.75
CA GLY A 92 -0.29 -6.97 -19.52
C GLY A 92 -1.33 -7.34 -20.56
N ARG A 93 -0.91 -7.53 -21.81
CA ARG A 93 -1.77 -8.02 -22.90
C ARG A 93 -1.26 -9.38 -23.37
N GLN A 94 -2.19 -10.31 -23.61
CA GLN A 94 -1.85 -11.57 -24.25
C GLN A 94 -1.58 -11.32 -25.76
N PRO A 95 -0.43 -11.76 -26.30
CA PRO A 95 -0.18 -11.65 -27.73
C PRO A 95 -1.23 -12.44 -28.53
N GLY A 96 -1.87 -11.80 -29.50
CA GLY A 96 -2.82 -12.46 -30.42
C GLY A 96 -4.28 -12.53 -29.95
N SER A 97 -4.66 -11.84 -28.87
CA SER A 97 -6.06 -11.61 -28.46
C SER A 97 -6.72 -10.47 -29.25
#